data_AF-E5APY0-F1
#
_entry.id   AF-E5APY0-F1
#
_cell.length_a   1.000
_cell.length_b   1.000
_cell.length_c   1.000
_cell.angle_alpha   90.00
_cell.angle_beta   90.00
_cell.angle_gamma   90.00
#
_symmetry.space_group_name_H-M   'P 1'
#
loop_
_entity.id
_entity.type
_entity.pdbx_description
1 polymer ?
#
loop_
_entity_poly.entity_id
_entity_poly.type
_entity_poly.pdbx_seq_one_letter_code
_entity_poly.pdbx_strand_id
1 'polypeptide(L)'
;MRKLCDEHEIVLFADEIQTGFARIGTLFAMQRFDVSRTRMPMAKSLSGGMPLSGVVSWAALMDAVEPGGRGTYAGNLLACAAAHAVLDSQSESSSMPRRWPVAALMQRTW
;
A
#
# COMPACT_ATOMS: atom_id res chain seq x y z
N MET A 1 20.33 -2.75 3.24
CA MET A 1 19.17 -2.74 4.16
C MET A 1 18.37 -4.03 4.10
N ARG A 2 17.72 -4.39 2.98
CA ARG A 2 16.92 -5.65 2.91
C ARG A 2 17.66 -6.90 3.39
N LYS A 3 18.86 -7.17 2.84
CA LYS A 3 19.69 -8.32 3.23
C LYS A 3 19.93 -8.38 4.74
N LEU A 4 20.29 -7.25 5.34
CA LEU A 4 20.49 -7.12 6.78
C LEU A 4 19.21 -7.43 7.57
N CYS A 5 18.05 -6.93 7.11
CA CYS A 5 16.79 -7.24 7.74
C CYS A 5 16.41 -8.72 7.62
N ASP A 6 16.77 -9.39 6.53
CA ASP A 6 16.56 -10.84 6.37
C ASP A 6 17.48 -11.65 7.27
N GLU A 7 18.76 -11.27 7.36
CA GLU A 7 19.77 -11.91 8.21
C GLU A 7 19.43 -11.86 9.71
N HIS A 8 18.72 -10.81 10.14
CA HIS A 8 18.37 -10.59 11.55
C HIS A 8 16.89 -10.76 11.87
N GLU A 9 16.09 -11.30 10.92
CA GLU A 9 14.64 -11.48 11.08
C GLU A 9 13.90 -10.17 11.43
N ILE A 10 14.43 -9.04 10.95
CA ILE A 10 13.86 -7.71 11.16
C ILE A 10 12.82 -7.41 10.08
N VAL A 11 11.69 -6.92 10.55
CA VAL A 11 10.61 -6.41 9.73
C VAL A 11 11.03 -5.09 9.07
N LEU A 12 11.08 -5.06 7.73
CA LEU A 12 11.32 -3.84 6.96
C LEU A 12 10.01 -3.23 6.45
N PHE A 13 9.74 -1.99 6.87
CA PHE A 13 8.67 -1.16 6.29
C PHE A 13 9.25 -0.19 5.25
N ALA A 14 8.67 -0.19 4.04
CA ALA A 14 8.84 0.88 3.08
C ALA A 14 7.65 1.83 3.18
N ASP A 15 7.91 3.03 3.68
CA ASP A 15 6.90 4.06 3.80
C ASP A 15 6.55 4.64 2.42
N GLU A 16 5.35 4.31 1.94
CA GLU A 16 4.83 4.72 0.64
C GLU A 16 3.72 5.75 0.79
N ILE A 17 3.60 6.40 1.96
CA ILE A 17 2.63 7.47 2.19
C ILE A 17 2.85 8.60 1.18
N GLN A 18 4.11 8.98 0.91
CA GLN A 18 4.43 10.06 -0.03
C GLN A 18 4.72 9.56 -1.44
N THR A 19 5.38 8.42 -1.57
CA THR A 19 5.95 7.94 -2.84
C THR A 19 5.03 7.04 -3.64
N GLY A 20 3.99 6.49 -2.99
CA GLY A 20 3.00 5.64 -3.64
C GLY A 20 2.04 6.38 -4.57
N PHE A 21 1.13 5.62 -5.16
CA PHE A 21 0.05 6.09 -6.04
C PHE A 21 0.56 6.95 -7.20
N ALA A 22 1.51 6.40 -7.96
CA ALA A 22 2.07 6.99 -9.18
C ALA A 22 2.91 8.27 -8.98
N ARG A 23 3.13 8.74 -7.75
CA ARG A 23 3.85 9.99 -7.47
C ARG A 23 5.20 10.08 -8.18
N ILE A 24 5.94 8.99 -8.20
CA ILE A 24 7.28 8.96 -8.78
C ILE A 24 7.33 8.39 -10.20
N GLY A 25 6.19 7.99 -10.78
CA GLY A 25 6.09 7.33 -12.10
C GLY A 25 5.99 5.80 -12.07
N THR A 26 5.99 5.20 -10.88
CA THR A 26 5.59 3.80 -10.62
C THR A 26 4.48 3.80 -9.57
N LEU A 27 3.64 2.76 -9.51
CA LEU A 27 2.54 2.71 -8.53
C LEU A 27 3.08 2.79 -7.10
N PHE A 28 4.19 2.10 -6.83
CA PHE A 28 4.95 2.22 -5.59
C PHE A 28 6.44 2.38 -5.89
N ALA A 29 7.17 3.05 -5.01
CA ALA A 29 8.62 3.17 -5.13
C ALA A 29 9.33 1.82 -5.05
N MET A 30 8.82 0.92 -4.20
CA MET A 30 9.38 -0.42 -4.03
C MET A 30 9.38 -1.26 -5.31
N GLN A 31 8.56 -0.93 -6.32
CA GLN A 31 8.63 -1.62 -7.62
C GLN A 31 9.94 -1.39 -8.37
N ARG A 32 10.70 -0.35 -8.01
CA ARG A 32 12.01 -0.04 -8.60
C ARG A 32 13.14 -0.82 -7.97
N PHE A 33 12.86 -1.52 -6.87
CA PHE A 33 13.82 -2.31 -6.13
C PHE A 33 13.38 -3.77 -6.21
N ASP A 34 14.32 -4.69 -6.45
CA ASP A 34 14.03 -6.14 -6.46
C ASP A 34 13.92 -6.68 -5.03
N VAL A 35 12.90 -6.21 -4.31
CA VAL A 35 12.74 -6.44 -2.86
C VAL A 35 11.38 -7.05 -2.58
N SER A 36 11.34 -8.38 -2.53
CA SER A 36 10.17 -9.13 -2.05
C SER A 36 10.01 -9.00 -0.53
N ARG A 37 8.78 -9.21 -0.01
CA ARG A 37 8.45 -9.20 1.43
C ARG A 37 8.69 -7.87 2.16
N THR A 38 8.43 -6.75 1.52
CA THR A 38 8.41 -5.47 2.23
C THR A 38 7.02 -5.27 2.89
N ARG A 39 6.86 -4.38 3.88
CA ARG A 39 5.52 -3.95 4.35
C ARG A 39 5.37 -2.47 4.08
N MET A 40 4.16 -1.96 3.96
CA MET A 40 3.98 -0.58 3.51
C MET A 40 2.82 0.12 4.20
N PRO A 41 3.07 1.19 4.98
CA PRO A 41 2.04 2.18 5.24
C PRO A 41 1.76 3.00 3.97
N MET A 42 0.51 3.41 3.80
CA MET A 42 -0.01 4.18 2.68
C MET A 42 -1.05 5.19 3.18
N ALA A 43 -1.12 6.38 2.59
CA ALA A 43 -2.15 7.38 2.84
C ALA A 43 -2.16 8.43 1.71
N LYS A 44 -2.31 9.72 2.05
CA LYS A 44 -2.21 10.88 1.15
C LYS A 44 -3.02 10.71 -0.14
N SER A 45 -2.34 10.41 -1.26
CA SER A 45 -2.96 10.32 -2.58
C SER A 45 -3.86 9.08 -2.74
N LEU A 46 -3.86 8.14 -1.79
CA LEU A 46 -4.74 6.96 -1.77
C LEU A 46 -6.23 7.31 -1.99
N SER A 47 -6.70 8.40 -1.37
CA SER A 47 -8.12 8.72 -1.23
C SER A 47 -8.49 10.12 -1.72
N GLY A 48 -7.62 10.74 -2.53
CA GLY A 48 -7.94 11.98 -3.24
C GLY A 48 -8.22 13.17 -2.32
N GLY A 49 -7.68 13.16 -1.10
CA GLY A 49 -7.88 14.22 -0.10
C GLY A 49 -8.79 13.81 1.07
N MET A 50 -9.55 12.71 0.97
CA MET A 50 -10.30 12.18 2.11
C MET A 50 -9.35 11.54 3.15
N PRO A 51 -9.58 11.65 4.46
CA PRO A 51 -8.72 11.02 5.46
C PRO A 51 -8.82 9.48 5.40
N LEU A 52 -7.80 8.86 4.79
CA LEU A 52 -7.61 7.41 4.77
C LEU A 52 -6.12 7.08 4.82
N SER A 53 -5.79 6.10 5.64
CA SER A 53 -4.50 5.43 5.63
C SER A 53 -4.71 3.93 5.76
N GLY A 54 -3.68 3.17 5.40
CA GLY A 54 -3.67 1.73 5.51
C GLY A 54 -2.26 1.19 5.65
N VAL A 55 -2.15 -0.02 6.15
CA VAL A 55 -0.89 -0.78 6.18
C VAL A 55 -1.14 -2.10 5.48
N VAL A 56 -0.27 -2.45 4.54
CA VAL A 56 -0.30 -3.74 3.83
C VAL A 56 0.94 -4.56 4.20
N SER A 57 0.69 -5.85 4.44
CA SER A 57 1.65 -6.84 4.90
C SER A 57 1.08 -8.25 4.72
N TRP A 58 1.90 -9.30 4.93
CA TRP A 58 1.41 -10.69 4.97
C TRP A 58 0.43 -10.91 6.13
N ALA A 59 -0.45 -11.90 5.93
CA ALA A 59 -1.54 -12.23 6.83
C ALA A 59 -1.06 -12.40 8.29
N ALA A 60 -0.05 -13.22 8.54
CA ALA A 60 0.41 -13.48 9.91
C ALA A 60 0.88 -12.21 10.68
N LEU A 61 1.32 -11.13 10.02
CA LEU A 61 1.56 -9.85 10.72
C LEU A 61 0.28 -9.07 10.96
N MET A 62 -0.62 -9.05 9.97
CA MET A 62 -1.90 -8.34 10.08
C MET A 62 -2.83 -9.00 11.11
N ASP A 63 -2.74 -10.31 11.25
CA ASP A 63 -3.50 -11.14 12.19
C ASP A 63 -2.94 -11.08 13.62
N ALA A 64 -1.72 -10.56 13.79
CA ALA A 64 -1.14 -10.32 15.11
C ALA A 64 -1.79 -9.13 15.86
N VAL A 65 -2.61 -8.33 15.16
CA VAL A 65 -3.36 -7.24 15.79
C VAL A 65 -4.55 -7.82 16.54
N GLU A 66 -4.56 -7.63 17.87
CA GLU A 66 -5.64 -8.13 18.71
C GLU A 66 -7.01 -7.51 18.35
N PRO A 67 -8.12 -8.22 18.60
CA PRO A 67 -9.46 -7.65 18.53
C PRO A 67 -9.55 -6.36 19.36
N GLY A 68 -10.04 -5.27 18.75
CA GLY A 68 -10.06 -3.95 19.39
C GLY A 68 -8.80 -3.10 19.20
N GLY A 69 -7.74 -3.63 18.58
CA GLY A 69 -6.51 -2.88 18.23
C GLY A 69 -6.67 -1.85 17.12
N ARG A 70 -7.89 -1.55 16.68
CA ARG A 70 -8.21 -0.62 15.58
C ARG A 70 -9.10 0.51 16.10
N GLY A 71 -8.85 1.72 15.63
CA GLY A 71 -9.59 2.92 16.07
C GLY A 71 -11.00 3.04 15.47
N THR A 72 -11.79 3.95 16.03
CA THR A 72 -13.21 4.19 15.71
C THR A 72 -13.49 4.46 14.23
N TYR A 73 -12.61 5.20 13.55
CA TYR A 73 -12.77 5.58 12.14
C TYR A 73 -11.97 4.70 11.18
N ALA A 74 -11.43 3.57 11.65
CA ALA A 74 -10.69 2.64 10.81
C ALA A 74 -11.58 2.15 9.65
N GLY A 75 -11.13 2.35 8.42
CA GLY A 75 -11.86 1.93 7.22
C GLY A 75 -13.17 2.68 6.98
N ASN A 76 -13.26 3.96 7.37
CA ASN A 76 -14.48 4.74 7.17
C ASN A 76 -14.99 4.65 5.72
N LEU A 77 -16.29 4.37 5.58
CA LEU A 77 -16.88 3.98 4.29
C LEU A 77 -16.76 5.06 3.21
N LEU A 78 -16.87 6.33 3.60
CA LEU A 78 -16.77 7.45 2.67
C LEU A 78 -15.36 7.57 2.06
N ALA A 79 -14.32 7.49 2.89
CA ALA A 79 -12.95 7.56 2.41
C ALA A 79 -12.55 6.29 1.65
N CYS A 80 -13.10 5.12 2.01
CA CYS A 80 -12.96 3.90 1.23
C CYS A 80 -13.58 4.04 -0.17
N ALA A 81 -14.77 4.63 -0.28
CA ALA A 81 -15.40 4.90 -1.58
C ALA A 81 -14.58 5.91 -2.41
N ALA A 82 -14.05 6.96 -1.77
CA ALA A 82 -13.15 7.91 -2.44
C ALA A 82 -11.86 7.22 -2.92
N ALA A 83 -11.28 6.33 -2.12
CA ALA A 83 -10.09 5.57 -2.52
C ALA A 83 -10.37 4.65 -3.71
N HIS A 84 -11.52 3.96 -3.74
CA HIS A 84 -11.92 3.19 -4.91
C HIS A 84 -11.98 4.03 -6.17
N ALA A 85 -12.67 5.17 -6.13
CA ALA A 85 -12.76 6.08 -7.28
C ALA A 85 -11.39 6.60 -7.75
N VAL A 86 -10.48 6.90 -6.81
CA VAL A 86 -9.11 7.32 -7.13
C VAL A 86 -8.32 6.20 -7.81
N LEU A 87 -8.39 4.98 -7.29
CA LEU A 87 -7.67 3.83 -7.87
C LEU A 87 -8.20 3.50 -9.28
N ASP A 88 -9.52 3.56 -9.47
CA ASP A 88 -10.14 3.38 -10.79
C ASP A 88 -9.65 4.46 -11.77
N SER A 89 -9.64 5.74 -11.36
CA SER A 89 -9.15 6.84 -12.19
C SER A 89 -7.67 6.71 -12.59
N GLN A 90 -6.84 6.16 -11.70
CA GLN A 90 -5.42 5.91 -12.00
C GLN A 90 -5.23 4.74 -12.98
N SER A 91 -6.11 3.74 -12.94
CA SER A 91 -6.06 2.59 -13.83
C SER A 91 -6.44 2.91 -15.28
N GLU A 92 -7.22 3.97 -15.47
CA GLU A 92 -7.71 4.46 -16.77
C GLU A 92 -6.75 5.47 -17.43
N SER A 93 -5.87 6.10 -16.65
CA SER A 93 -4.90 7.08 -17.15
C SER A 93 -3.87 6.44 -18.09
N SER A 94 -3.70 7.03 -19.27
CA SER A 94 -2.72 6.59 -20.30
C SER A 94 -1.25 6.71 -19.88
N SER A 95 -0.98 7.35 -18.74
CA SER A 95 0.36 7.50 -18.16
C SER A 95 0.86 6.24 -17.43
N MET A 96 0.01 5.23 -17.24
CA MET A 96 0.35 3.94 -16.64
C MET A 96 0.05 2.78 -17.62
N PRO A 97 0.80 1.66 -17.54
CA PRO A 97 0.47 0.44 -18.28
C PRO A 97 -0.98 0.05 -17.97
N ARG A 98 -1.82 -0.02 -19.02
CA ARG A 98 -3.28 -0.22 -18.89
C ARG A 98 -3.59 -1.41 -17.97
N ARG A 99 -4.40 -1.13 -16.95
CA ARG A 99 -5.03 -2.11 -16.04
C ARG A 99 -4.03 -2.89 -15.18
N TRP A 100 -3.45 -2.23 -14.19
CA TRP A 100 -2.82 -2.94 -13.07
C TRP A 100 -3.89 -3.24 -12.01
N PRO A 101 -4.29 -4.50 -11.76
CA PRO A 101 -5.12 -4.78 -10.60
C PRO A 101 -4.23 -4.54 -9.38
N VAL A 102 -4.47 -3.46 -8.65
CA VAL A 102 -3.74 -3.14 -7.40
C VAL A 102 -3.73 -4.36 -6.47
N ALA A 103 -4.85 -5.08 -6.42
CA ALA A 103 -4.97 -6.37 -5.74
C ALA A 103 -4.00 -7.46 -6.25
N ALA A 104 -3.78 -7.56 -7.56
CA ALA A 104 -2.84 -8.52 -8.13
C ALA A 104 -1.38 -8.09 -7.92
N LEU A 105 -1.06 -6.79 -7.84
CA LEU A 105 0.26 -6.34 -7.38
C LEU A 105 0.49 -6.78 -5.94
N MET A 106 -0.50 -6.52 -5.10
CA MET A 106 -0.46 -6.83 -3.68
C MET A 106 -0.23 -8.32 -3.50
N GLN A 107 -0.94 -9.19 -4.22
CA GLN A 107 -0.76 -10.64 -4.12
C GLN A 107 0.52 -11.22 -4.73
N ARG A 108 1.08 -10.61 -5.79
CA ARG A 108 2.29 -11.14 -6.47
C ARG A 108 3.59 -10.68 -5.84
N THR A 109 3.56 -9.60 -5.07
CA THR A 109 4.77 -8.93 -4.57
C THR A 109 4.82 -8.88 -3.04
N TRP A 110 3.71 -9.18 -2.34
CA TRP A 110 3.52 -8.93 -0.90
C TRP A 110 2.82 -10.08 -0.17
#